data_AF-A0A3M1CBD4-F1
#
_entry.id   AF-A0A3M1CBD4-F1
#
_cell.length_a   1.000
_cell.length_b   1.000
_cell.length_c   1.000
_cell.angle_alpha   90.00
_cell.angle_beta   90.00
_cell.angle_gamma   90.00
#
_symmetry.space_group_name_H-M   'P 1'
#
loop_
_entity.id
_entity.type
_entity.pdbx_description
1 polymer ?
#
loop_
_entity_poly.entity_id
_entity_poly.type
_entity_poly.pdbx_seq_one_letter_code
_entity_poly.pdbx_strand_id
1 'polypeptide(L)'
;MRYSWIIKLNFLILGFFLVIMSISAFKQGKLNPYIAQIYSWMLVPSQSPKPQDRQINTAPSQEKVVINLCQGKRVRALERTGHFKLFQKGYRWLSTNLDMQEINFLTLEKWLGKYCTITVQLLNPLYAPQFSASHFPQFKIQFIGDKDIQIQETPQQNLFLFEGRPIRSAQLQKAINELEQILKTN
;
A
#
# COMPACT_ATOMS: atom_id res chain seq x y z
N MET A 1 28.31 41.70 -21.97
CA MET A 1 27.05 40.96 -22.21
C MET A 1 27.16 39.96 -23.40
N ARG A 2 28.21 39.12 -23.50
CA ARG A 2 28.37 38.16 -24.63
C ARG A 2 28.10 36.69 -24.26
N TYR A 3 28.03 36.35 -22.97
CA TYR A 3 27.86 34.97 -22.49
C TYR A 3 26.41 34.45 -22.55
N SER A 4 25.41 35.33 -22.66
CA SER A 4 23.98 34.91 -22.67
C SER A 4 23.59 34.17 -23.96
N TRP A 5 24.17 34.54 -25.10
CA TRP A 5 23.86 33.92 -26.39
C TRP A 5 24.43 32.51 -26.51
N ILE A 6 25.61 32.26 -25.96
CA ILE A 6 26.25 30.93 -25.98
C ILE A 6 25.44 29.93 -25.14
N ILE A 7 24.95 30.37 -23.97
CA ILE A 7 24.11 29.53 -23.10
C ILE A 7 22.79 29.19 -23.80
N LYS A 8 22.12 30.19 -24.41
CA LYS A 8 20.87 29.97 -25.16
C LYS A 8 21.06 29.03 -26.36
N LEU A 9 22.19 29.13 -27.07
CA LEU A 9 22.50 28.25 -28.18
C LEU A 9 22.72 26.80 -27.72
N ASN A 10 23.41 26.60 -26.60
CA ASN A 10 23.60 25.25 -26.03
C ASN A 10 22.27 24.60 -25.62
N PHE A 11 21.35 25.36 -25.01
CA PHE A 11 20.01 24.85 -24.69
C PHE A 11 19.20 24.50 -25.94
N LEU A 12 19.33 25.28 -27.01
CA LEU A 12 18.64 25.03 -28.27
C LEU A 12 19.19 23.77 -28.97
N ILE A 13 20.51 23.58 -28.97
CA ILE A 13 21.15 22.36 -29.50
C ILE A 13 20.74 21.13 -28.68
N LEU A 14 20.72 21.23 -27.35
CA LEU A 14 20.29 20.14 -26.48
C LEU A 14 18.83 19.76 -26.70
N GLY A 15 17.95 20.76 -26.83
CA GLY A 15 16.53 20.56 -27.13
C GLY A 15 16.32 19.90 -28.49
N PHE A 16 17.06 20.33 -29.52
CA PHE A 16 16.98 19.73 -30.85
C PHE A 16 17.48 18.27 -30.87
N PHE A 17 18.54 17.98 -30.11
CA PHE A 17 19.06 16.62 -29.97
C PHE A 17 18.04 15.69 -29.29
N LEU A 18 17.35 16.17 -28.25
CA LEU A 18 16.28 15.42 -27.58
C LEU A 18 15.09 15.14 -28.51
N VAL A 19 14.69 16.11 -29.34
CA VAL A 19 13.61 15.92 -30.32
C VAL A 19 14.00 14.88 -31.38
N ILE A 20 15.21 14.95 -31.94
CA ILE A 20 15.69 13.97 -32.92
C ILE A 20 15.75 12.57 -32.32
N MET A 21 16.30 12.44 -31.10
CA MET A 21 16.36 11.16 -30.38
C MET A 21 14.95 10.59 -30.17
N SER A 22 13.99 11.43 -29.81
CA SER A 22 12.59 11.02 -29.60
C SER A 22 11.93 10.52 -30.89
N ILE A 23 12.14 11.21 -32.02
CA ILE A 23 11.63 10.81 -33.33
C ILE A 23 12.28 9.49 -33.81
N SER A 24 13.59 9.33 -33.59
CA SER A 24 14.32 8.11 -33.96
C SER A 24 13.86 6.89 -33.14
N ALA A 25 13.63 7.06 -31.84
CA ALA A 25 13.12 6.02 -30.96
C ALA A 25 11.69 5.60 -31.34
N PHE A 26 10.88 6.54 -31.82
CA PHE A 26 9.52 6.27 -32.32
C PHE A 26 9.54 5.41 -33.60
N LYS A 27 10.45 5.68 -34.53
CA LYS A 27 10.59 4.89 -35.77
C LYS A 27 11.13 3.48 -35.54
N GLN A 28 11.86 3.22 -34.46
CA GLN A 28 12.48 1.92 -34.17
C GLN A 28 11.62 1.01 -33.27
N GLY A 29 10.43 1.42 -32.86
CA GLY A 29 9.51 0.58 -32.06
C GLY A 29 10.06 0.17 -30.68
N LYS A 30 11.12 0.83 -30.20
CA LYS A 30 11.73 0.60 -28.88
C LYS A 30 11.50 1.82 -27.98
N LEU A 31 10.24 2.07 -27.64
CA LEU A 31 9.92 3.00 -26.55
C LEU A 31 10.08 2.27 -25.22
N ASN A 32 11.04 2.75 -24.42
CA ASN A 32 11.17 2.42 -23.01
C ASN A 32 9.82 2.72 -22.31
N PRO A 33 9.23 1.77 -21.55
CA PRO A 33 7.89 1.87 -20.98
C PRO A 33 7.63 3.11 -20.11
N TYR A 34 8.68 3.81 -19.66
CA TYR A 34 8.56 5.05 -18.89
C TYR A 34 8.11 6.27 -19.72
N ILE A 35 8.34 6.30 -21.03
CA ILE A 35 7.95 7.46 -21.88
C ILE A 35 6.50 7.35 -22.37
N ALA A 36 5.97 6.12 -22.49
CA ALA A 36 4.59 5.88 -22.93
C ALA A 36 3.55 6.48 -21.95
N GLN A 37 3.88 6.59 -20.66
CA GLN A 37 3.00 7.22 -19.66
C GLN A 37 2.96 8.75 -19.75
N ILE A 38 3.96 9.39 -20.39
CA ILE A 38 4.04 10.86 -20.51
C ILE A 38 3.27 11.37 -21.74
N TYR A 39 2.99 10.52 -22.74
CA TYR A 39 2.28 10.93 -23.96
C TYR A 39 0.82 10.47 -24.03
N SER A 40 0.35 9.62 -23.12
CA SER A 40 -1.05 9.13 -23.15
C SER A 40 -2.09 10.19 -22.76
N TRP A 41 -1.67 11.37 -22.27
CA TRP A 41 -2.56 12.48 -21.89
C TRP A 41 -2.70 13.56 -22.96
N MET A 42 -1.92 13.51 -24.06
CA MET A 42 -1.99 14.53 -25.14
C MET A 42 -2.51 14.02 -26.48
N LEU A 43 -2.78 12.73 -26.63
CA LEU A 43 -3.30 12.16 -27.88
C LEU A 43 -4.55 11.33 -27.62
N VAL A 44 -5.70 12.01 -27.46
CA VAL A 44 -7.00 11.40 -27.70
C VAL A 44 -7.39 11.75 -29.14
N PRO A 45 -7.35 10.81 -30.09
CA PRO A 45 -8.05 10.98 -31.34
C PRO A 45 -9.54 10.96 -31.03
N SER A 46 -10.23 12.07 -31.31
CA SER A 46 -11.68 12.13 -31.36
C SER A 46 -12.18 11.22 -32.48
N GLN A 47 -12.43 9.95 -32.16
CA GLN A 47 -13.33 9.10 -32.92
C GLN A 47 -14.57 8.88 -32.08
N SER A 48 -15.56 9.74 -32.29
CA SER A 48 -16.89 9.63 -31.73
C SER A 48 -17.50 8.27 -32.06
N PRO A 49 -17.82 7.41 -31.07
CA PRO A 49 -18.73 6.30 -31.30
C PRO A 49 -20.17 6.81 -31.17
N LYS A 50 -21.03 6.38 -32.10
CA LYS A 50 -22.48 6.57 -32.04
C LYS A 50 -23.06 6.15 -30.68
N PRO A 51 -24.12 6.82 -30.18
CA PRO A 51 -24.77 6.45 -28.94
C PRO A 51 -25.55 5.15 -29.17
N GLN A 52 -24.92 4.02 -28.86
CA GLN A 52 -25.66 2.81 -28.53
C GLN A 52 -25.68 2.70 -27.02
N ASP A 53 -26.89 2.66 -26.48
CA ASP A 53 -27.25 2.37 -25.10
C ASP A 53 -26.54 1.13 -24.56
N ARG A 54 -25.28 1.31 -24.17
CA ARG A 54 -24.65 0.45 -23.19
C ARG A 54 -24.74 1.23 -21.89
N GLN A 55 -25.80 0.96 -21.13
CA GLN A 55 -25.82 1.26 -19.71
C GLN A 55 -24.55 0.63 -19.11
N ILE A 56 -23.53 1.46 -18.91
CA ILE A 56 -22.33 1.12 -18.15
C ILE A 56 -22.80 1.09 -16.69
N ASN A 57 -23.47 0.01 -16.32
CA ASN A 57 -23.53 -0.45 -14.95
C ASN A 57 -22.20 -1.18 -14.66
N THR A 58 -21.05 -0.53 -14.87
CA THR A 58 -19.82 -1.01 -14.22
C THR A 58 -19.92 -0.59 -12.78
N ALA A 59 -20.54 -1.45 -11.98
CA ALA A 59 -20.23 -1.50 -10.57
C ALA A 59 -18.70 -1.47 -10.42
N PRO A 60 -18.14 -0.68 -9.49
CA PRO A 60 -16.69 -0.58 -9.32
C PRO A 60 -16.14 -1.99 -9.10
N SER A 61 -15.30 -2.49 -10.01
CA SER A 61 -14.75 -3.84 -9.90
C SER A 61 -13.88 -3.90 -8.65
N GLN A 62 -14.35 -4.63 -7.66
CA GLN A 62 -13.68 -4.83 -6.39
C GLN A 62 -12.56 -5.86 -6.58
N GLU A 63 -11.36 -5.40 -6.93
CA GLU A 63 -10.20 -6.28 -7.09
C GLU A 63 -9.78 -6.86 -5.74
N LYS A 64 -9.78 -8.20 -5.64
CA LYS A 64 -9.27 -8.92 -4.48
C LYS A 64 -7.79 -9.24 -4.70
N VAL A 65 -6.96 -8.84 -3.75
CA VAL A 65 -5.50 -9.02 -3.79
C VAL A 65 -5.06 -9.72 -2.51
N VAL A 66 -4.04 -10.57 -2.62
CA VAL A 66 -3.42 -11.24 -1.47
C VAL A 66 -2.21 -10.43 -1.04
N ILE A 67 -2.15 -10.05 0.24
CA ILE A 67 -1.05 -9.30 0.83
C ILE A 67 -0.35 -10.19 1.86
N ASN A 68 0.98 -10.29 1.76
CA ASN A 68 1.82 -10.91 2.78
C ASN A 68 2.27 -9.84 3.80
N LEU A 69 1.61 -9.82 4.95
CA LEU A 69 1.87 -8.90 6.04
C LEU A 69 3.19 -9.13 6.76
N CYS A 70 3.78 -10.33 6.75
CA CYS A 70 5.11 -10.51 7.35
C CYS A 70 6.25 -10.39 6.35
N GLN A 71 5.97 -10.30 5.05
CA GLN A 71 6.99 -10.20 3.98
C GLN A 71 8.04 -11.33 4.03
N GLY A 72 7.71 -12.50 4.58
CA GLY A 72 8.67 -13.59 4.80
C GLY A 72 9.72 -13.31 5.89
N LYS A 73 9.53 -12.25 6.69
CA LYS A 73 10.45 -11.80 7.73
C LYS A 73 9.95 -12.22 9.11
N ARG A 74 10.91 -12.34 10.05
CA ARG A 74 10.60 -12.66 11.44
C ARG A 74 10.03 -11.44 12.16
N VAL A 75 8.83 -11.60 12.71
CA VAL A 75 8.15 -10.58 13.50
C VAL A 75 8.80 -10.48 14.88
N ARG A 76 9.15 -9.26 15.28
CA ARG A 76 9.73 -8.93 16.59
C ARG A 76 8.68 -8.41 17.56
N ALA A 77 7.71 -7.65 17.06
CA ALA A 77 6.67 -7.06 17.89
C ALA A 77 5.37 -6.83 17.11
N LEU A 78 4.26 -6.87 17.82
CA LEU A 78 2.93 -6.51 17.34
C LEU A 78 2.36 -5.46 18.29
N GLU A 79 1.88 -4.34 17.77
CA GLU A 79 1.41 -3.24 18.58
C GLU A 79 0.10 -2.70 18.01
N ARG A 80 -0.89 -2.50 18.86
CA ARG A 80 -2.11 -1.77 18.54
C ARG A 80 -2.16 -0.55 19.44
N THR A 81 -2.03 0.64 18.86
CA THR A 81 -1.94 1.92 19.60
C THR A 81 -3.12 2.07 20.55
N GLY A 82 -2.84 2.26 21.84
CA GLY A 82 -3.86 2.41 22.88
C GLY A 82 -4.52 1.11 23.36
N HIS A 83 -4.13 -0.06 22.82
CA HIS A 83 -4.73 -1.35 23.16
C HIS A 83 -3.72 -2.34 23.71
N PHE A 84 -2.70 -2.72 22.94
CA PHE A 84 -1.73 -3.73 23.38
C PHE A 84 -0.38 -3.55 22.70
N LYS A 85 0.65 -4.12 23.32
CA LYS A 85 1.97 -4.27 22.73
C LYS A 85 2.58 -5.62 23.11
N LEU A 86 2.92 -6.38 22.10
CA LEU A 86 3.55 -7.69 22.17
C LEU A 86 4.95 -7.60 21.60
N PHE A 87 5.93 -8.21 22.27
CA PHE A 87 7.29 -8.26 21.77
C PHE A 87 7.98 -9.57 22.13
N GLN A 88 8.88 -9.99 21.27
CA GLN A 88 9.66 -11.20 21.47
C GLN A 88 10.94 -10.87 22.27
N LYS A 89 11.15 -11.59 23.38
CA LYS A 89 12.39 -11.55 24.18
C LYS A 89 12.97 -12.96 24.23
N GLY A 90 14.00 -13.21 23.42
CA GLY A 90 14.55 -14.56 23.22
C GLY A 90 13.51 -15.45 22.54
N TYR A 91 13.07 -16.52 23.23
CA TYR A 91 12.04 -17.45 22.74
C TYR A 91 10.65 -17.18 23.33
N ARG A 92 10.51 -16.13 24.15
CA ARG A 92 9.25 -15.81 24.85
C ARG A 92 8.58 -14.62 24.21
N TRP A 93 7.25 -14.66 24.17
CA TRP A 93 6.43 -13.52 23.78
C TRP A 93 5.89 -12.87 25.05
N LEU A 94 6.03 -11.55 25.13
CA LEU A 94 5.64 -10.78 26.30
C LEU A 94 4.63 -9.69 25.90
N SER A 95 3.60 -9.50 26.71
CA SER A 95 2.63 -8.41 26.62
C SER A 95 2.93 -7.31 27.63
N THR A 96 2.69 -6.05 27.30
CA THR A 96 2.83 -4.91 28.25
C THR A 96 1.50 -4.25 28.62
N ASN A 97 0.38 -4.95 28.46
CA ASN A 97 -0.95 -4.36 28.59
C ASN A 97 -1.42 -4.23 30.06
N LEU A 98 -0.59 -3.66 30.93
CA LEU A 98 -0.74 -3.39 32.38
C LEU A 98 0.27 -4.14 33.26
N ASP A 99 0.58 -5.40 32.94
CA ASP A 99 1.67 -6.17 33.57
C ASP A 99 2.43 -6.98 32.51
N MET A 100 3.72 -7.22 32.75
CA MET A 100 4.54 -8.02 31.83
C MET A 100 4.13 -9.50 31.93
N GLN A 101 3.20 -9.91 31.06
CA GLN A 101 2.69 -11.27 31.00
C GLN A 101 3.33 -12.05 29.86
N GLU A 102 3.70 -13.30 30.13
CA GLU A 102 4.16 -14.23 29.11
C GLU A 102 2.98 -14.79 28.32
N ILE A 103 3.03 -14.62 27.01
CA ILE A 103 2.03 -15.15 26.08
C ILE A 103 2.51 -16.50 25.58
N ASN A 104 1.60 -17.47 25.51
CA ASN A 104 1.89 -18.79 24.97
C ASN A 104 2.48 -18.68 23.55
N PHE A 105 3.76 -19.05 23.43
CA PHE A 105 4.52 -18.98 22.19
C PHE A 105 3.81 -19.71 21.04
N LEU A 106 3.35 -20.93 21.26
CA LEU A 106 2.72 -21.75 20.22
C LEU A 106 1.42 -21.11 19.70
N THR A 107 0.64 -20.50 20.60
CA THR A 107 -0.60 -19.81 20.22
C THR A 107 -0.30 -18.61 19.32
N LEU A 108 0.70 -17.81 19.66
CA LEU A 108 1.05 -16.63 18.87
C LEU A 108 1.72 -16.98 17.54
N GLU A 109 2.59 -17.99 17.50
CA GLU A 109 3.19 -18.46 16.25
C GLU A 109 2.14 -19.06 15.30
N LYS A 110 1.14 -19.79 15.83
CA LYS A 110 -0.01 -20.26 15.03
C LYS A 110 -0.82 -19.09 14.48
N TRP A 111 -1.04 -18.06 15.30
CA TRP A 111 -1.71 -16.84 14.86
C TRP A 111 -0.94 -16.14 13.73
N LEU A 112 0.38 -15.98 13.90
CA LEU A 112 1.27 -15.43 12.87
C LEU A 112 1.18 -16.25 11.59
N GLY A 113 1.36 -17.58 11.66
CA GLY A 113 1.28 -18.45 10.49
C GLY A 113 -0.06 -18.36 9.75
N LYS A 114 -1.17 -18.19 10.48
CA LYS A 114 -2.53 -18.08 9.93
C LYS A 114 -2.80 -16.74 9.25
N TYR A 115 -2.29 -15.64 9.81
CA TYR A 115 -2.62 -14.27 9.37
C TYR A 115 -1.47 -13.50 8.74
N CYS A 116 -0.33 -14.16 8.53
CA CYS A 116 0.78 -13.57 7.81
C CYS A 116 0.41 -13.24 6.35
N THR A 117 -0.53 -13.97 5.78
CA THR A 117 -1.06 -13.70 4.45
C THR A 117 -2.57 -13.48 4.55
N ILE A 118 -3.04 -12.33 4.07
CA ILE A 118 -4.46 -11.98 4.10
C ILE A 118 -4.97 -11.62 2.70
N THR A 119 -6.21 -11.94 2.45
CA THR A 119 -6.93 -11.44 1.29
C THR A 119 -7.56 -10.10 1.64
N VAL A 120 -7.30 -9.11 0.80
CA VAL A 120 -7.87 -7.78 0.90
C VAL A 120 -8.63 -7.45 -0.38
N GLN A 121 -9.55 -6.53 -0.27
CA GLN A 121 -10.20 -5.91 -1.40
C GLN A 121 -9.67 -4.48 -1.51
N LEU A 122 -9.06 -4.15 -2.65
CA LEU A 122 -8.63 -2.79 -2.91
C LEU A 122 -9.84 -1.92 -3.19
N LEU A 123 -9.90 -0.76 -2.53
CA LEU A 123 -10.93 0.24 -2.80
C LEU A 123 -10.33 1.35 -3.64
N ASN A 124 -11.13 1.87 -4.56
CA ASN A 124 -10.73 3.04 -5.33
C ASN A 124 -10.68 4.24 -4.36
N PRO A 125 -9.54 4.96 -4.28
CA PRO A 125 -9.35 6.07 -3.33
C PRO A 125 -10.38 7.20 -3.51
N LEU A 126 -10.98 7.35 -4.70
CA LEU A 126 -12.06 8.32 -4.94
C LEU A 126 -13.35 8.01 -4.17
N TYR A 127 -13.56 6.76 -3.79
CA TYR A 127 -14.73 6.29 -3.04
C TYR A 127 -14.39 5.95 -1.59
N ALA A 128 -13.15 6.17 -1.19
CA ALA A 128 -12.76 5.99 0.19
C ALA A 128 -13.19 7.22 1.00
N PRO A 129 -13.75 7.02 2.20
CA PRO A 129 -14.06 8.14 3.07
C PRO A 129 -12.77 8.92 3.34
N GLN A 130 -12.86 10.25 3.36
CA GLN A 130 -11.72 11.09 3.69
C GLN A 130 -11.41 10.95 5.18
N PHE A 131 -10.49 10.05 5.50
CA PHE A 131 -10.04 9.81 6.86
C PHE A 131 -8.82 10.66 7.16
N SER A 132 -8.87 11.45 8.23
CA SER A 132 -7.68 12.09 8.78
C SER A 132 -6.85 11.03 9.50
N ALA A 133 -5.68 10.71 8.93
CA ALA A 133 -4.80 9.65 9.40
C ALA A 133 -4.18 9.88 10.79
N SER A 134 -4.43 11.01 11.46
CA SER A 134 -3.78 11.34 12.73
C SER A 134 -4.49 10.82 13.98
N HIS A 135 -5.74 10.36 13.89
CA HIS A 135 -6.56 10.10 15.09
C HIS A 135 -7.03 8.65 15.28
N PHE A 136 -6.80 7.77 14.30
CA PHE A 136 -7.29 6.38 14.42
C PHE A 136 -6.21 5.43 14.94
N PRO A 137 -6.60 4.38 15.70
CA PRO A 137 -5.68 3.34 16.14
C PRO A 137 -4.87 2.78 14.98
N GLN A 138 -3.58 2.53 15.26
CA GLN A 138 -2.68 1.91 14.30
C GLN A 138 -2.32 0.51 14.80
N PHE A 139 -2.42 -0.46 13.89
CA PHE A 139 -1.87 -1.78 14.06
C PHE A 139 -0.51 -1.84 13.37
N LYS A 140 0.54 -2.09 14.15
CA LYS A 140 1.93 -2.07 13.72
C LYS A 140 2.55 -3.45 13.87
N ILE A 141 3.19 -3.92 12.81
CA ILE A 141 3.97 -5.16 12.76
C ILE A 141 5.44 -4.76 12.63
N GLN A 142 6.24 -5.11 13.63
CA GLN A 142 7.65 -4.77 13.67
C GLN A 142 8.50 -5.99 13.34
N PHE A 143 9.56 -5.79 12.56
CA PHE A 143 10.44 -6.86 12.11
C PHE A 143 11.82 -6.76 12.75
N ILE A 144 12.58 -7.86 12.70
CA ILE A 144 13.99 -7.85 13.07
C ILE A 144 14.80 -7.25 11.92
N GLY A 145 15.34 -6.04 12.12
CA GLY A 145 16.28 -5.41 11.19
C GLY A 145 15.66 -4.80 9.92
N ASP A 146 14.33 -4.58 9.92
CA ASP A 146 13.58 -4.23 8.72
C ASP A 146 12.55 -3.12 8.97
N LYS A 147 11.99 -2.57 7.89
CA LYS A 147 10.95 -1.54 7.97
C LYS A 147 9.64 -2.13 8.50
N ASP A 148 9.11 -1.53 9.56
CA ASP A 148 7.82 -1.89 10.14
C ASP A 148 6.66 -1.66 9.16
N ILE A 149 5.65 -2.52 9.24
CA ILE A 149 4.36 -2.30 8.59
C ILE A 149 3.42 -1.60 9.55
N GLN A 150 2.70 -0.61 9.04
CA GLN A 150 1.66 0.10 9.76
C GLN A 150 0.37 0.00 8.97
N ILE A 151 -0.68 -0.42 9.66
CA ILE A 151 -2.04 -0.48 9.14
C ILE A 151 -2.86 0.43 10.03
N GLN A 152 -3.52 1.42 9.44
CA GLN A 152 -4.41 2.28 10.19
C GLN A 152 -5.82 1.74 10.15
N GLU A 153 -6.45 1.65 11.32
CA GLU A 153 -7.85 1.29 11.44
C GLU A 153 -8.73 2.47 11.10
N THR A 154 -9.94 2.21 10.59
CA THR A 154 -10.93 3.26 10.39
C THR A 154 -12.15 2.98 11.27
N PRO A 155 -13.03 3.97 11.52
CA PRO A 155 -14.27 3.74 12.28
C PRO A 155 -15.21 2.74 11.60
N GLN A 156 -15.04 2.51 10.30
CA GLN A 156 -15.86 1.58 9.54
C GLN A 156 -15.30 0.16 9.68
N GLN A 157 -16.17 -0.78 10.04
CA GLN A 157 -15.78 -2.18 10.21
C GLN A 157 -15.13 -2.74 8.94
N ASN A 158 -14.07 -3.52 9.13
CA ASN A 158 -13.30 -4.17 8.08
C ASN A 158 -12.61 -3.22 7.09
N LEU A 159 -12.62 -1.91 7.33
CA LEU A 159 -11.97 -0.92 6.47
C LEU A 159 -10.72 -0.38 7.14
N PHE A 160 -9.61 -0.40 6.39
CA PHE A 160 -8.29 -0.04 6.87
C PHE A 160 -7.56 0.82 5.84
N LEU A 161 -6.55 1.58 6.27
CA LEU A 161 -5.57 2.18 5.38
C LEU A 161 -4.24 1.41 5.50
N PHE A 162 -3.78 0.88 4.37
CA PHE A 162 -2.50 0.20 4.25
C PHE A 162 -1.65 0.95 3.23
N GLU A 163 -0.48 1.44 3.66
CA GLU A 163 0.41 2.25 2.81
C GLU A 163 -0.29 3.44 2.12
N GLY A 164 -1.21 4.07 2.85
CA GLY A 164 -2.02 5.18 2.34
C GLY A 164 -3.16 4.78 1.40
N ARG A 165 -3.36 3.48 1.15
CA ARG A 165 -4.45 2.97 0.31
C ARG A 165 -5.58 2.36 1.15
N PRO A 166 -6.85 2.67 0.82
CA PRO A 166 -8.00 2.08 1.46
C PRO A 166 -8.17 0.62 1.04
N ILE A 167 -8.21 -0.27 2.03
CA ILE A 167 -8.40 -1.70 1.84
C ILE A 167 -9.56 -2.19 2.71
N ARG A 168 -10.34 -3.13 2.21
CA ARG A 168 -11.34 -3.85 3.00
C ARG A 168 -10.90 -5.27 3.24
N SER A 169 -10.86 -5.72 4.49
CA SER A 169 -10.51 -7.10 4.83
C SER A 169 -11.18 -7.58 6.12
N ALA A 170 -12.15 -8.49 5.97
CA ALA A 170 -12.73 -9.18 7.12
C ALA A 170 -11.74 -10.12 7.81
N GLN A 171 -10.75 -10.65 7.06
CA GLN A 171 -9.70 -11.50 7.63
C GLN A 171 -8.79 -10.70 8.56
N LEU A 172 -8.41 -9.48 8.19
CA LEU A 172 -7.61 -8.62 9.05
C LEU A 172 -8.35 -8.24 10.34
N GLN A 173 -9.62 -7.85 10.23
CA GLN A 173 -10.43 -7.57 11.42
C GLN A 173 -10.52 -8.79 12.35
N LYS A 174 -10.74 -9.97 11.78
CA LYS A 174 -10.75 -11.23 12.52
C LYS A 174 -9.40 -11.51 13.18
N ALA A 175 -8.29 -11.27 12.48
CA ALA A 175 -6.95 -11.44 13.01
C ALA A 175 -6.71 -10.58 14.24
N ILE A 176 -7.05 -9.28 14.17
CA ILE A 176 -6.92 -8.35 15.29
C ILE A 176 -7.79 -8.79 16.48
N ASN A 177 -9.05 -9.15 16.23
CA ASN A 177 -9.96 -9.59 17.29
C ASN A 177 -9.49 -10.90 17.95
N GLU A 178 -9.02 -11.88 17.17
CA GLU A 178 -8.45 -13.13 17.70
C GLU A 178 -7.19 -12.85 18.54
N LEU A 179 -6.36 -11.90 18.12
CA LEU A 179 -5.18 -11.51 18.89
C LEU A 179 -5.56 -10.90 20.24
N GLU A 180 -6.55 -10.02 20.29
CA GLU A 180 -7.04 -9.47 21.56
C GLU A 180 -7.63 -10.52 22.50
N GLN A 181 -8.29 -11.54 21.94
CA GLN A 181 -8.79 -12.66 22.74
C GLN A 181 -7.66 -13.47 23.37
N ILE A 182 -6.60 -13.76 22.60
CA ILE A 182 -5.40 -14.45 23.11
C ILE A 182 -4.81 -13.70 24.33
N LEU A 183 -4.88 -12.36 24.31
CA LEU A 183 -4.38 -11.52 25.40
C LEU A 183 -5.31 -11.40 26.60
N LYS A 184 -6.60 -11.74 26.48
CA LYS A 184 -7.55 -11.73 27.60
C LYS A 184 -7.62 -13.06 28.33
N THR A 185 -7.22 -14.15 27.68
CA THR A 185 -7.27 -15.52 28.24
C THR A 185 -5.98 -15.97 28.93
N ASN A 186 -4.92 -15.14 28.91
CA ASN A 186 -3.69 -15.32 29.69
C ASN A 186 -3.68 -14.33 30.86
#